data_AF-A0A1Y4NZQ7-F1
#
_entry.id   AF-A0A1Y4NZQ7-F1
#
_cell.length_a   1.000
_cell.length_b   1.000
_cell.length_c   1.000
_cell.angle_alpha   90.00
_cell.angle_beta   90.00
_cell.angle_gamma   90.00
#
_symmetry.space_group_name_H-M   'P 1'
#
loop_
_entity.id
_entity.type
_entity.pdbx_description
1 polymer ?
#
loop_
_entity_poly.entity_id
_entity_poly.type
_entity_poly.pdbx_seq_one_letter_code
_entity_poly.pdbx_strand_id
1 'polypeptide(L)' 'MLQKSFGFPQCKGIGEFKEITKNYVDWFNNRRISQKTKGMTPCEYREHALAV' A
#
# COMPACT_ATOMS: atom_id res chain seq x y z
N MET A 1 11.44 19.04 -27.46
CA MET A 1 11.80 18.82 -26.04
C MET A 1 10.52 18.44 -25.30
N LEU A 2 10.35 17.17 -24.91
CA LEU A 2 9.17 16.72 -24.17
C LEU A 2 9.34 17.11 -22.70
N GLN A 3 8.35 17.84 -22.17
CA GLN A 3 8.26 18.23 -20.77
C GLN A 3 8.35 17.00 -19.86
N LYS A 4 9.33 16.99 -18.95
CA LYS A 4 9.42 15.99 -17.89
C LYS A 4 8.48 16.43 -16.77
N SER A 5 7.27 15.88 -16.74
CA SER A 5 6.37 16.03 -15.60
C SER A 5 7.03 15.38 -14.37
N PHE A 6 6.99 16.06 -13.22
CA PHE A 6 7.41 15.53 -11.91
C PHE A 6 6.38 14.49 -11.38
N GLY A 7 6.00 13.55 -12.23
CA GLY A 7 5.11 12.44 -11.91
C GLY A 7 5.87 11.23 -11.41
N PHE A 8 5.14 10.25 -10.87
CA PHE A 8 5.70 8.94 -10.58
C PHE A 8 6.29 8.33 -11.86
N PRO A 9 7.42 7.60 -11.76
CA PRO A 9 8.00 6.94 -12.91
C PRO A 9 6.96 6.03 -13.56
N GLN A 10 6.86 6.12 -14.88
CA GLN A 10 5.95 5.30 -15.66
C GLN A 10 6.32 3.83 -15.48
N CYS A 11 5.33 2.98 -15.25
CA CYS A 11 5.56 1.53 -15.23
C CYS A 11 6.03 1.06 -16.61
N LYS A 12 7.08 0.25 -16.65
CA LYS A 12 7.69 -0.32 -17.87
C LYS A 12 6.83 -1.40 -18.52
N GLY A 13 5.81 -1.90 -17.82
CA GLY A 13 4.85 -2.86 -18.35
C GLY A 13 3.96 -3.50 -17.28
N ILE A 14 3.09 -4.42 -17.72
CA ILE A 14 2.11 -5.08 -16.85
C ILE A 14 2.75 -5.92 -15.72
N GLY A 15 3.94 -6.48 -15.96
CA GLY A 15 4.67 -7.25 -14.94
C GLY A 15 5.10 -6.38 -13.76
N GLU A 16 5.72 -5.24 -14.04
CA GLU A 16 6.13 -4.27 -13.01
C GLU A 16 4.91 -3.67 -12.29
N PHE A 17 3.83 -3.39 -13.01
CA PHE A 17 2.58 -2.92 -12.41
C PHE A 17 1.99 -3.92 -11.41
N LYS A 18 1.97 -5.22 -11.76
CA LYS A 18 1.50 -6.29 -10.87
C LYS A 18 2.35 -6.36 -9.60
N GLU A 19 3.66 -6.26 -9.74
CA GLU A 19 4.60 -6.32 -8.61
C GLU A 19 4.43 -5.12 -7.67
N ILE A 20 4.37 -3.89 -8.21
CA ILE A 20 4.12 -2.68 -7.43
C ILE A 20 2.78 -2.77 -6.69
N THR A 21 1.74 -3.22 -7.38
CA THR A 21 0.40 -3.37 -6.80
C THR A 21 0.40 -4.40 -5.66
N LYS A 22 1.02 -5.57 -5.87
CA LYS A 22 1.15 -6.61 -4.85
C LYS A 22 1.88 -6.08 -3.61
N ASN A 23 3.00 -5.39 -3.82
CA ASN A 23 3.79 -4.82 -2.72
C ASN A 23 3.03 -3.73 -1.97
N TYR A 24 2.24 -2.91 -2.67
CA TYR A 24 1.36 -1.94 -2.03
C TYR A 24 0.29 -2.60 -1.17
N VAL A 25 -0.37 -3.65 -1.67
CA VAL A 25 -1.40 -4.39 -0.92
C VAL A 25 -0.82 -5.04 0.33
N ASP A 26 0.37 -5.64 0.25
CA ASP A 26 1.06 -6.21 1.41
C ASP A 26 1.40 -5.12 2.44
N TRP A 27 2.05 -4.05 2.01
CA TRP A 27 2.40 -2.94 2.90
C TRP A 27 1.15 -2.35 3.57
N PHE A 28 0.09 -2.10 2.82
CA PHE A 28 -1.12 -1.49 3.34
C PHE A 28 -1.75 -2.37 4.43
N ASN A 29 -1.86 -3.68 4.20
CA ASN A 29 -2.58 -4.57 5.10
C ASN A 29 -1.74 -4.99 6.31
N ASN A 30 -0.45 -5.22 6.11
CA ASN A 30 0.39 -5.93 7.09
C ASN A 30 1.50 -5.06 7.71
N ARG A 31 1.74 -3.83 7.20
CA ARG A 31 2.86 -3.00 7.67
C ARG A 31 2.48 -1.56 7.97
N ARG A 32 1.44 -1.03 7.33
CA ARG A 32 1.01 0.35 7.50
C ARG A 32 0.47 0.55 8.92
N ILE A 33 1.09 1.45 9.67
CA ILE A 33 0.62 1.87 10.99
C ILE A 33 -0.11 3.21 10.87
N SER A 34 -1.26 3.35 11.54
CA SER A 34 -2.03 4.58 11.58
C SER A 34 -2.53 4.86 13.00
N GLN A 35 -2.61 6.14 13.38
CA GLN A 35 -3.26 6.52 14.62
C GLN A 35 -4.75 6.12 14.64
N LYS A 36 -5.40 6.07 13.46
CA LYS A 36 -6.79 5.61 13.32
C LYS A 36 -6.97 4.14 13.73
N THR A 37 -5.93 3.33 13.53
CA THR A 37 -5.92 1.90 13.91
C THR A 37 -5.24 1.68 15.26
N LYS A 38 -5.12 2.72 16.10
CA LYS A 38 -4.50 2.65 17.44
C LYS A 38 -3.07 2.07 17.41
N GLY A 39 -2.33 2.31 16.32
CA GLY A 39 -0.99 1.76 16.16
C GLY A 39 -0.92 0.34 15.59
N MET A 40 -2.05 -0.34 15.41
CA MET A 40 -2.11 -1.66 14.77
C MET A 40 -2.04 -1.54 13.24
N THR A 41 -1.58 -2.60 12.59
CA THR A 41 -1.78 -2.79 11.15
C THR A 41 -3.27 -2.97 10.83
N PRO A 42 -3.73 -2.74 9.59
CA PRO A 42 -5.13 -2.96 9.25
C PRO A 42 -5.62 -4.40 9.46
N CYS A 43 -4.76 -5.41 9.27
CA CYS A 43 -5.12 -6.80 9.60
C CYS A 43 -5.35 -6.97 11.11
N GLU A 44 -4.38 -6.59 11.94
CA GLU A 44 -4.49 -6.69 13.40
C GLU A 44 -5.69 -5.90 13.94
N TYR A 45 -5.96 -4.72 13.38
CA TYR A 45 -7.12 -3.93 13.77
C TYR A 45 -8.44 -4.65 13.46
N ARG A 46 -8.56 -5.35 12.32
CA ARG A 46 -9.75 -6.14 11.99
C ARG A 46 -9.93 -7.30 12.96
N GLU A 47 -8.86 -8.02 13.25
CA GLU A 47 -8.89 -9.12 14.22
C GLU A 47 -9.28 -8.61 15.61
N HIS A 48 -8.68 -7.51 16.07
CA HIS A 48 -9.04 -6.88 17.33
C HIS A 48 -10.51 -6.45 17.36
N ALA A 49 -11.01 -5.78 16.32
CA ALA A 49 -12.38 -5.29 16.26
C ALA A 49 -13.45 -6.39 16.22
N LEU A 50 -13.12 -7.58 15.68
CA LEU A 50 -14.01 -8.73 15.63
C LEU A 50 -13.97 -9.58 16.92
N ALA A 51 -12.93 -9.44 17.72
CA ALA A 51 -12.79 -10.11 19.01
C ALA A 51 -13.50 -9.38 20.17
N VAL A 52 -14.12 -8.21 19.91
CA VAL A 52 -14.85 -7.40 20.90
C VAL A 52 -16.35 -7.59 20.80
#